data_AF-A0AAD6LN27-F1
#
_entry.id   AF-A0AAD6LN27-F1
#
_cell.length_a   1.000
_cell.length_b   1.000
_cell.length_c   1.000
_cell.angle_alpha   90.00
_cell.angle_beta   90.00
_cell.angle_gamma   90.00
#
_symmetry.space_group_name_H-M   'P 1'
#
loop_
_entity.id
_entity.type
_entity.pdbx_description
1 polymer ?
#
loop_
_entity_poly.entity_id
_entity_poly.type
_entity_poly.pdbx_seq_one_letter_code
_entity_poly.pdbx_strand_id
1 'polypeptide(L)'
;MVVLQQILRVRNWTLGLTGGRDLIAIIRASGSISRVKSPLSLSGSGIIGEQLIEKIRRARESKKYKAAIIRIDSPGGDALASDLMWREIRLLAESKPVIASMSDVAASGGYYMAMAADAIVAENLTLTGSIGVVTGKFSLGKLYEKIGFNKEIISRGKYAELLAADQRPLRPDEAELFAKSAQNAYEQFRDKAAFSRSMPVDKMEEVAQGRVWTGQDAASRGLVDAIGGFSRAVAIAKQKANIPQDRQVMLVELSRPSPTLPEILSGIGSSVVGAERTLKELLQDLAFSEGVQARMDGILFQGLEEASYDNPILTLIKDYLGSL
;
A
#
# COMPACT_ATOMS: atom_id res chain seq x y z
N MET A 1 9.19 -41.57 15.84
CA MET A 1 7.87 -41.59 15.17
C MET A 1 6.83 -40.83 16.00
N VAL A 2 7.08 -39.54 16.30
CA VAL A 2 6.22 -38.72 17.21
C VAL A 2 5.86 -37.35 16.61
N VAL A 3 6.31 -37.02 15.38
CA VAL A 3 6.25 -35.64 14.88
C VAL A 3 5.01 -35.34 14.02
N LEU A 4 4.27 -36.35 13.54
CA LEU A 4 3.08 -36.11 12.70
C LEU A 4 1.78 -35.87 13.50
N GLN A 5 1.63 -36.51 14.68
CA GLN A 5 0.41 -36.36 15.50
C GLN A 5 0.33 -35.05 16.28
N GLN A 6 1.44 -34.33 16.49
CA GLN A 6 1.42 -32.99 17.11
C GLN A 6 0.97 -31.90 16.14
N ILE A 7 1.25 -32.04 14.84
CA ILE A 7 0.81 -31.08 13.81
C ILE A 7 -0.71 -31.19 13.56
N LEU A 8 -1.28 -32.39 13.73
CA LEU A 8 -2.74 -32.61 13.67
C LEU A 8 -3.52 -32.09 14.89
N ARG A 9 -2.85 -31.50 15.90
CA ARG A 9 -3.48 -30.85 17.06
C ARG A 9 -3.55 -29.33 16.97
N VAL A 10 -3.24 -28.76 15.81
CA VAL A 10 -3.53 -27.35 15.54
C VAL A 10 -5.05 -27.22 15.38
N ARG A 11 -5.71 -26.71 16.43
CA ARG A 11 -7.17 -26.57 16.47
C ARG A 11 -7.65 -25.70 15.29
N ASN A 12 -8.67 -26.10 14.56
CA ASN A 12 -9.18 -25.43 13.34
C ASN A 12 -9.38 -23.89 13.43
N TRP A 13 -9.54 -23.32 14.63
CA TRP A 13 -9.64 -21.87 14.85
C TRP A 13 -8.32 -21.11 14.61
N THR A 14 -7.14 -21.73 14.78
CA THR A 14 -5.86 -21.09 14.44
C THR A 14 -5.61 -21.01 12.94
N LEU A 15 -6.36 -21.77 12.14
CA LEU A 15 -6.33 -21.75 10.68
C LEU A 15 -7.45 -20.88 10.07
N GLY A 16 -8.30 -20.24 10.89
CA GLY A 16 -9.45 -19.47 10.41
C GLY A 16 -10.55 -20.31 9.76
N LEU A 17 -10.47 -21.65 9.84
CA LEU A 17 -11.37 -22.59 9.17
C LEU A 17 -12.69 -22.82 9.92
N THR A 18 -12.78 -22.31 11.16
CA THR A 18 -14.02 -22.21 11.92
C THR A 18 -14.09 -20.82 12.55
N GLY A 19 -14.69 -19.86 11.83
CA GLY A 19 -14.79 -18.46 12.27
C GLY A 19 -16.22 -17.95 12.06
N GLY A 20 -16.69 -17.07 12.94
CA GLY A 20 -18.08 -16.62 12.97
C GLY A 20 -18.61 -16.11 11.62
N ARG A 21 -19.94 -16.19 11.43
CA ARG A 21 -20.63 -15.86 10.17
C ARG A 21 -20.37 -14.43 9.66
N ASP A 22 -20.01 -13.52 10.56
CA ASP A 22 -19.78 -12.11 10.24
C ASP A 22 -18.31 -11.85 9.91
N LEU A 23 -18.07 -11.23 8.75
CA LEU A 23 -16.73 -10.92 8.25
C LEU A 23 -16.42 -9.43 8.39
N ILE A 24 -15.20 -9.11 8.82
CA ILE A 24 -14.66 -7.74 8.84
C ILE A 24 -13.47 -7.69 7.90
N ALA A 25 -13.49 -6.77 6.93
CA ALA A 25 -12.39 -6.57 6.00
C ALA A 25 -11.25 -5.81 6.69
N ILE A 26 -10.01 -6.24 6.49
CA ILE A 26 -8.81 -5.50 6.88
C ILE A 26 -8.11 -5.04 5.61
N ILE A 27 -7.92 -3.73 5.49
CA ILE A 27 -7.16 -3.12 4.39
C ILE A 27 -5.90 -2.53 5.00
N ARG A 28 -4.74 -3.16 4.75
CA ARG A 28 -3.45 -2.62 5.21
C ARG A 28 -2.92 -1.57 4.22
N ALA A 29 -2.53 -0.44 4.78
CA ALA A 29 -1.88 0.67 4.09
C ALA A 29 -0.57 0.96 4.82
N SER A 30 0.54 0.40 4.33
CA SER A 30 1.86 0.50 4.98
C SER A 30 2.92 1.08 4.03
N GLY A 31 3.73 2.00 4.55
CA GLY A 31 4.80 2.71 3.86
C GLY A 31 4.36 4.01 3.18
N SER A 32 5.27 4.63 2.43
CA SER A 32 5.03 5.91 1.75
C SER A 32 3.97 5.80 0.65
N ILE A 33 3.20 6.86 0.45
CA ILE A 33 2.11 6.92 -0.53
C ILE A 33 2.64 7.40 -1.86
N SER A 34 2.41 6.60 -2.90
CA SER A 34 2.68 6.92 -4.30
C SER A 34 1.39 6.78 -5.10
N ARG A 35 1.27 7.56 -6.18
CA ARG A 35 0.07 7.53 -7.03
C ARG A 35 0.01 6.27 -7.88
N VAL A 36 1.11 5.99 -8.57
CA VAL A 36 1.26 4.88 -9.52
C VAL A 36 2.48 4.03 -9.15
N LYS A 37 2.45 2.76 -9.56
CA LYS A 37 3.62 1.88 -9.42
C LYS A 37 4.74 2.42 -10.29
N SER A 38 5.87 2.82 -9.70
CA SER A 38 7.06 3.12 -10.47
C SER A 38 7.69 1.81 -11.00
N PRO A 39 8.11 1.73 -12.27
CA PRO A 39 8.83 0.57 -12.81
C PRO A 39 10.12 0.26 -12.03
N LEU A 40 10.73 1.27 -11.42
CA LEU A 40 11.93 1.20 -10.60
C LEU A 40 11.62 0.96 -9.11
N SER A 41 10.33 0.88 -8.73
CA SER A 41 9.94 0.59 -7.36
C SER A 41 10.25 -0.87 -7.06
N LEU A 42 11.06 -1.11 -6.04
CA LEU A 42 11.26 -2.46 -5.51
C LEU A 42 9.91 -3.05 -5.08
N SER A 43 9.68 -4.32 -5.39
CA SER A 43 8.45 -5.02 -4.99
C SER A 43 8.27 -4.94 -3.48
N GLY A 44 7.16 -4.34 -3.03
CA GLY A 44 6.81 -4.19 -1.61
C GLY A 44 7.03 -2.79 -1.01
N SER A 45 7.54 -1.81 -1.75
CA SER A 45 7.77 -0.48 -1.18
C SER A 45 6.53 0.42 -1.25
N GLY A 46 5.74 0.41 -0.17
CA GLY A 46 4.76 1.46 0.13
C GLY A 46 3.34 1.26 -0.41
N ILE A 47 2.53 2.30 -0.23
CA ILE A 47 1.13 2.35 -0.66
C ILE A 47 1.08 2.85 -2.10
N ILE A 48 0.47 2.07 -2.97
CA ILE A 48 0.13 2.48 -4.34
C ILE A 48 -1.35 2.85 -4.34
N GLY A 49 -1.66 4.14 -4.53
CA GLY A 49 -3.00 4.69 -4.39
C GLY A 49 -4.04 3.94 -5.22
N GLU A 50 -3.77 3.70 -6.51
CA GLU A 50 -4.67 2.96 -7.40
C GLU A 50 -5.02 1.55 -6.88
N GLN A 51 -4.02 0.83 -6.35
CA GLN A 51 -4.23 -0.52 -5.83
C GLN A 51 -5.00 -0.52 -4.50
N LEU A 52 -4.76 0.48 -3.64
CA LEU A 52 -5.50 0.60 -2.39
C LEU A 52 -6.97 0.98 -2.66
N ILE A 53 -7.21 1.91 -3.58
CA ILE A 53 -8.53 2.32 -4.04
C ILE A 53 -9.33 1.10 -4.54
N GLU A 54 -8.72 0.26 -5.36
CA GLU A 54 -9.36 -0.96 -5.86
C GLU A 54 -9.76 -1.91 -4.73
N LYS A 55 -8.91 -2.09 -3.70
CA LYS A 55 -9.24 -2.89 -2.51
C LYS A 55 -10.41 -2.29 -1.73
N ILE A 56 -10.43 -0.95 -1.57
CA ILE A 56 -11.52 -0.23 -0.90
C ILE A 56 -12.84 -0.42 -1.65
N ARG A 57 -12.83 -0.33 -2.99
CA ARG A 57 -14.02 -0.56 -3.83
C ARG A 57 -14.55 -1.98 -3.69
N ARG A 58 -13.68 -2.99 -3.74
CA ARG A 58 -14.07 -4.40 -3.51
C ARG A 58 -14.69 -4.60 -2.12
N ALA A 59 -14.14 -3.96 -1.10
CA ALA A 59 -14.71 -4.00 0.25
C ALA A 59 -16.11 -3.35 0.30
N ARG A 60 -16.31 -2.24 -0.41
CA ARG A 60 -17.59 -1.52 -0.52
C ARG A 60 -18.65 -2.38 -1.18
N GLU A 61 -18.35 -2.91 -2.36
CA GLU A 61 -19.28 -3.67 -3.20
C GLU A 61 -19.63 -5.06 -2.64
N SER A 62 -18.74 -5.65 -1.85
CA SER A 62 -18.98 -6.94 -1.22
C SER A 62 -19.97 -6.86 -0.06
N LYS A 63 -21.12 -7.51 -0.20
CA LYS A 63 -22.12 -7.70 0.89
C LYS A 63 -21.64 -8.63 2.02
N LYS A 64 -20.51 -9.33 1.83
CA LYS A 64 -19.96 -10.28 2.81
C LYS A 64 -19.39 -9.56 4.03
N TYR A 65 -18.79 -8.39 3.84
CA TYR A 65 -18.15 -7.63 4.92
C TYR A 65 -19.15 -6.73 5.63
N LYS A 66 -19.26 -6.91 6.95
CA LYS A 66 -20.12 -6.13 7.84
C LYS A 66 -19.49 -4.80 8.27
N ALA A 67 -18.16 -4.75 8.29
CA ALA A 67 -17.36 -3.54 8.56
C ALA A 67 -16.01 -3.66 7.87
N ALA A 68 -15.26 -2.56 7.83
CA ALA A 68 -13.89 -2.51 7.37
C ALA A 68 -12.97 -1.81 8.38
N ILE A 69 -11.72 -2.25 8.45
CA ILE A 69 -10.65 -1.61 9.21
C ILE A 69 -9.55 -1.21 8.23
N ILE A 70 -9.23 0.08 8.18
CA ILE A 70 -8.05 0.59 7.46
C ILE A 70 -6.89 0.61 8.45
N ARG A 71 -5.98 -0.36 8.34
CA ARG A 71 -4.78 -0.43 9.19
C ARG A 71 -3.67 0.39 8.56
N ILE A 72 -3.35 1.54 9.15
CA ILE A 72 -2.48 2.57 8.58
C ILE A 72 -1.14 2.54 9.30
N ASP A 73 -0.08 2.45 8.52
CA ASP A 73 1.31 2.59 8.96
C ASP A 73 2.11 3.37 7.92
N SER A 74 1.88 4.69 7.84
CA SER A 74 2.35 5.53 6.75
C SER A 74 2.78 6.92 7.22
N PRO A 75 3.96 7.41 6.77
CA PRO A 75 4.40 8.79 6.99
C PRO A 75 3.71 9.79 6.05
N GLY A 76 2.89 9.32 5.09
CA GLY A 76 2.28 10.14 4.05
C GLY A 76 2.93 9.95 2.68
N GLY A 77 2.79 10.94 1.80
CA GLY A 77 3.31 10.89 0.42
C GLY A 77 2.49 11.76 -0.53
N ASP A 78 2.20 11.24 -1.72
CA ASP A 78 1.48 11.97 -2.77
C ASP A 78 0.11 12.50 -2.29
N ALA A 79 -0.07 13.83 -2.35
CA ALA A 79 -1.26 14.50 -1.85
C ALA A 79 -2.53 14.11 -2.64
N LEU A 80 -2.44 14.01 -3.97
CA LEU A 80 -3.59 13.61 -4.79
C LEU A 80 -3.99 12.16 -4.53
N ALA A 81 -3.03 11.24 -4.46
CA ALA A 81 -3.32 9.84 -4.13
C ALA A 81 -3.99 9.73 -2.75
N SER A 82 -3.51 10.51 -1.77
CA SER A 82 -4.10 10.57 -0.43
C SER A 82 -5.55 11.05 -0.46
N ASP A 83 -5.83 12.08 -1.27
CA ASP A 83 -7.20 12.61 -1.44
C ASP A 83 -8.14 11.62 -2.14
N LEU A 84 -7.68 10.96 -3.20
CA LEU A 84 -8.45 9.95 -3.91
C LEU A 84 -8.77 8.75 -2.99
N MET A 85 -7.81 8.33 -2.16
CA MET A 85 -8.04 7.29 -1.15
C MET A 85 -9.04 7.76 -0.08
N TRP A 86 -8.93 9.00 0.42
CA TRP A 86 -9.90 9.57 1.36
C TRP A 86 -11.32 9.56 0.79
N ARG A 87 -11.49 9.96 -0.46
CA ARG A 87 -12.80 9.92 -1.14
C ARG A 87 -13.38 8.51 -1.15
N GLU A 88 -12.59 7.50 -1.51
CA GLU A 88 -13.09 6.12 -1.58
C GLU A 88 -13.35 5.52 -0.19
N ILE A 89 -12.56 5.90 0.82
CA ILE A 89 -12.83 5.53 2.22
C ILE A 89 -14.14 6.17 2.71
N ARG A 90 -14.41 7.44 2.37
CA ARG A 90 -15.70 8.09 2.69
C ARG A 90 -16.88 7.39 2.05
N LEU A 91 -16.78 7.05 0.77
CA LEU A 91 -17.82 6.28 0.07
C LEU A 91 -17.99 4.87 0.65
N LEU A 92 -16.93 4.26 1.18
CA LEU A 92 -17.03 2.99 1.90
C LEU A 92 -17.78 3.20 3.23
N ALA A 93 -17.45 4.25 3.99
CA ALA A 93 -18.07 4.61 5.27
C ALA A 93 -19.58 4.91 5.14
N GLU A 94 -20.01 5.50 4.02
CA GLU A 94 -21.44 5.67 3.69
C GLU A 94 -22.19 4.33 3.55
N SER A 95 -21.49 3.26 3.19
CA SER A 95 -22.10 1.93 2.94
C SER A 95 -22.04 0.98 4.14
N LYS A 96 -21.02 1.09 4.97
CA LYS A 96 -20.78 0.23 6.14
C LYS A 96 -19.74 0.87 7.08
N PRO A 97 -19.71 0.50 8.37
CA PRO A 97 -18.75 1.06 9.30
C PRO A 97 -17.29 0.86 8.88
N VAL A 98 -16.52 1.95 8.91
CA VAL A 98 -15.08 1.96 8.66
C VAL A 98 -14.34 2.51 9.86
N ILE A 99 -13.36 1.75 10.35
CA ILE A 99 -12.49 2.17 11.45
C ILE A 99 -11.06 2.35 10.93
N ALA A 100 -10.47 3.52 11.15
CA ALA A 100 -9.04 3.72 10.98
C ALA A 100 -8.31 3.20 12.22
N SER A 101 -7.32 2.35 12.02
CA SER A 101 -6.44 1.84 13.08
C SER A 101 -5.01 2.24 12.74
N MET A 102 -4.48 3.21 13.47
CA MET A 102 -3.11 3.68 13.30
C MET A 102 -2.14 2.71 13.98
N SER A 103 -1.02 2.43 13.32
CA SER A 103 0.09 1.64 13.84
C SER A 103 1.18 2.57 14.37
N ASP A 104 2.41 2.48 13.87
CA ASP A 104 3.54 3.23 14.40
C ASP A 104 3.45 4.67 13.89
N VAL A 105 3.12 4.84 12.60
CA VAL A 105 2.95 6.16 11.98
C VAL A 105 1.64 6.25 11.20
N ALA A 106 0.91 7.34 11.34
CA ALA A 106 -0.23 7.71 10.50
C ALA A 106 -0.27 9.23 10.35
N ALA A 107 0.73 9.79 9.66
CA ALA A 107 0.96 11.22 9.55
C ALA A 107 0.76 11.71 8.10
N SER A 108 0.47 13.01 7.90
CA SER A 108 0.26 13.62 6.59
C SER A 108 -0.76 12.83 5.76
N GLY A 109 -0.40 12.31 4.58
CA GLY A 109 -1.29 11.44 3.78
C GLY A 109 -1.85 10.21 4.53
N GLY A 110 -1.13 9.69 5.53
CA GLY A 110 -1.64 8.66 6.45
C GLY A 110 -2.80 9.14 7.32
N TYR A 111 -2.67 10.35 7.90
CA TYR A 111 -3.77 10.99 8.63
C TYR A 111 -4.92 11.37 7.69
N TYR A 112 -4.60 11.76 6.46
CA TYR A 112 -5.56 12.05 5.40
C TYR A 112 -6.46 10.83 5.13
N MET A 113 -5.92 9.61 5.07
CA MET A 113 -6.75 8.41 4.99
C MET A 113 -7.56 8.17 6.28
N ALA A 114 -6.94 8.36 7.44
CA ALA A 114 -7.59 8.07 8.73
C ALA A 114 -8.81 8.95 8.99
N MET A 115 -8.73 10.25 8.67
CA MET A 115 -9.83 11.20 8.85
C MET A 115 -11.03 10.92 7.94
N ALA A 116 -10.93 9.99 6.98
CA ALA A 116 -12.07 9.56 6.18
C ALA A 116 -12.97 8.53 6.90
N ALA A 117 -12.48 7.89 7.95
CA ALA A 117 -13.18 6.79 8.66
C ALA A 117 -14.21 7.31 9.69
N ASP A 118 -15.11 6.43 10.12
CA ASP A 118 -16.15 6.74 11.13
C ASP A 118 -15.61 6.81 12.56
N ALA A 119 -14.43 6.22 12.79
CA ALA A 119 -13.67 6.36 14.02
C ALA A 119 -12.19 6.10 13.75
N ILE A 120 -11.34 6.77 14.53
CA ILE A 120 -9.89 6.69 14.48
C ILE A 120 -9.37 6.17 15.82
N VAL A 121 -8.59 5.10 15.75
CA VAL A 121 -7.95 4.48 16.91
C VAL A 121 -6.43 4.58 16.74
N ALA A 122 -5.72 5.04 17.76
CA ALA A 122 -4.27 5.13 17.76
C ALA A 122 -3.68 4.58 19.07
N GLU A 123 -2.47 4.02 19.01
CA GLU A 123 -1.73 3.69 20.23
C GLU A 123 -1.18 4.97 20.88
N ASN A 124 -0.85 4.92 22.17
CA ASN A 124 -0.32 6.10 22.88
C ASN A 124 0.89 6.73 22.16
N LEU A 125 1.78 5.90 21.62
CA LEU A 125 3.03 6.32 20.99
C LEU A 125 2.95 6.40 19.46
N THR A 126 1.80 6.17 18.85
CA THR A 126 1.61 6.39 17.41
C THR A 126 2.00 7.83 17.05
N LEU A 127 2.75 8.03 15.97
CA LEU A 127 3.01 9.36 15.42
C LEU A 127 1.95 9.71 14.38
N THR A 128 1.21 10.79 14.60
CA THR A 128 0.11 11.21 13.72
C THR A 128 0.02 12.73 13.57
N GLY A 129 -1.06 13.23 12.96
CA GLY A 129 -1.19 14.62 12.56
C GLY A 129 -0.35 14.89 11.32
N SER A 130 0.62 15.81 11.43
CA SER A 130 1.36 16.36 10.29
C SER A 130 0.42 16.88 9.19
N ILE A 131 -0.66 17.55 9.61
CA ILE A 131 -1.64 18.18 8.72
C ILE A 131 -0.96 19.41 8.14
N GLY A 132 -0.33 19.23 6.99
CA GLY A 132 0.54 20.21 6.35
C GLY A 132 0.94 19.73 4.96
N VAL A 133 1.39 20.67 4.13
CA VAL A 133 1.84 20.40 2.76
C VAL A 133 3.23 20.99 2.59
N VAL A 134 4.13 20.19 2.02
CA VAL A 134 5.45 20.64 1.59
C VAL A 134 5.61 20.32 0.10
N THR A 135 6.18 21.26 -0.65
CA THR A 135 6.49 21.10 -2.07
C THR A 135 7.79 21.83 -2.39
N GLY A 136 8.48 21.40 -3.44
CA GLY A 136 9.73 22.03 -3.85
C GLY A 136 10.21 21.55 -5.22
N LYS A 137 11.21 22.25 -5.74
CA LYS A 137 11.92 21.90 -6.97
C LYS A 137 13.42 22.06 -6.71
N PHE A 138 14.22 21.12 -7.21
CA PHE A 138 15.67 21.26 -7.18
C PHE A 138 16.14 22.32 -8.19
N SER A 139 17.08 23.17 -7.78
CA SER A 139 17.80 24.06 -8.69
C SER A 139 19.24 23.58 -8.80
N LEU A 140 19.58 23.06 -9.97
CA LEU A 140 20.82 22.37 -10.28
C LEU A 140 21.79 23.22 -11.13
N GLY A 141 21.48 24.50 -11.38
CA GLY A 141 22.31 25.38 -12.22
C GLY A 141 23.79 25.38 -11.82
N LYS A 142 24.08 25.58 -10.54
CA LYS A 142 25.47 25.54 -10.01
C LYS A 142 26.14 24.17 -10.16
N LEU A 143 25.37 23.08 -10.14
CA LEU A 143 25.91 21.74 -10.38
C LEU A 143 26.27 21.57 -11.85
N TYR A 144 25.37 22.00 -12.75
CA TYR A 144 25.56 21.95 -14.19
C TYR A 144 26.79 22.77 -14.64
N GLU A 145 26.97 23.98 -14.10
CA GLU A 145 28.15 24.80 -14.32
C GLU A 145 29.45 24.07 -13.93
N LYS A 146 29.48 23.39 -12.78
CA LYS A 146 30.66 22.68 -12.29
C LYS A 146 31.08 21.50 -13.16
N ILE A 147 30.12 20.82 -13.78
CA ILE A 147 30.38 19.63 -14.61
C ILE A 147 30.45 19.96 -16.10
N GLY A 148 30.36 21.24 -16.47
CA GLY A 148 30.35 21.67 -17.87
C GLY A 148 29.12 21.19 -18.65
N PHE A 149 28.01 20.88 -17.97
CA PHE A 149 26.77 20.44 -18.60
C PHE A 149 25.90 21.66 -18.92
N ASN A 150 25.45 21.78 -20.17
CA ASN A 150 24.50 22.82 -20.58
C ASN A 150 23.15 22.20 -20.95
N LYS A 151 22.06 22.78 -20.43
CA LYS A 151 20.70 22.34 -20.68
C LYS A 151 19.90 23.50 -21.25
N GLU A 152 19.59 23.42 -22.53
CA GLU A 152 18.69 24.35 -23.22
C GLU A 152 17.28 23.76 -23.30
N ILE A 153 16.26 24.57 -23.03
CA ILE A 153 14.86 24.18 -23.11
C ILE A 153 14.17 25.08 -24.13
N ILE A 154 13.61 24.46 -25.16
CA ILE A 154 12.70 25.14 -26.10
C ILE A 154 11.28 24.83 -25.64
N SER A 155 10.56 25.85 -25.20
CA SER A 155 9.22 25.70 -24.62
C SER A 155 8.22 26.69 -25.23
N ARG A 156 6.93 26.35 -25.17
CA ARG A 156 5.83 27.24 -25.57
C ARG A 156 4.82 27.34 -24.43
N GLY A 157 4.63 28.56 -23.92
CA GLY A 157 3.67 28.87 -22.85
C GLY A 157 4.36 29.36 -21.57
N LYS A 158 3.72 30.32 -20.88
CA LYS A 158 4.29 31.05 -19.74
C LYS A 158 4.82 30.13 -18.62
N TYR A 159 4.14 29.04 -18.33
CA TYR A 159 4.49 28.12 -17.23
C TYR A 159 4.97 26.74 -17.72
N ALA A 160 5.30 26.59 -19.01
CA ALA A 160 5.71 25.31 -19.58
C ALA A 160 6.99 24.73 -18.96
N GLU A 161 7.82 25.61 -18.38
CA GLU A 161 9.10 25.26 -17.76
C GLU A 161 9.03 25.01 -16.26
N LEU A 162 7.85 25.19 -15.64
CA LEU A 162 7.70 25.28 -14.18
C LEU A 162 8.43 24.14 -13.45
N LEU A 163 8.20 22.91 -13.90
CA LEU A 163 8.81 21.68 -13.37
C LEU A 163 10.03 21.19 -14.18
N ALA A 164 10.18 21.62 -15.43
CA ALA A 164 11.22 21.10 -16.33
C ALA A 164 12.56 21.86 -16.23
N ALA A 165 12.52 23.13 -15.85
CA ALA A 165 13.70 23.99 -15.73
C ALA A 165 14.37 23.84 -14.36
N ASP A 166 15.14 22.77 -14.17
CA ASP A 166 15.99 22.54 -13.00
C ASP A 166 17.31 23.33 -13.07
N GLN A 167 17.76 23.79 -14.24
CA GLN A 167 18.98 24.57 -14.42
C GLN A 167 18.93 25.97 -13.78
N ARG A 168 17.77 26.44 -13.31
CA ARG A 168 17.57 27.76 -12.69
C ARG A 168 16.56 27.69 -11.54
N PRO A 169 16.54 28.67 -10.61
CA PRO A 169 15.46 28.80 -9.66
C PRO A 169 14.12 29.12 -10.35
N LEU A 170 13.03 29.04 -9.59
CA LEU A 170 11.72 29.51 -10.02
C LEU A 170 11.80 31.03 -10.30
N ARG A 171 11.20 31.47 -11.40
CA ARG A 171 10.94 32.90 -11.61
C ARG A 171 9.93 33.41 -10.57
N PRO A 172 9.84 34.73 -10.33
CA PRO A 172 8.90 35.28 -9.35
C PRO A 172 7.43 34.85 -9.57
N ASP A 173 6.98 34.84 -10.83
CA ASP A 173 5.63 34.42 -11.21
C ASP A 173 5.41 32.90 -11.04
N GLU A 174 6.42 32.10 -11.36
CA GLU A 174 6.42 30.65 -11.11
C GLU A 174 6.39 30.33 -9.61
N ALA A 175 7.15 31.08 -8.80
CA ALA A 175 7.22 30.91 -7.35
C ALA A 175 5.89 31.27 -6.67
N GLU A 176 5.24 32.36 -7.08
CA GLU A 176 3.90 32.73 -6.62
C GLU A 176 2.87 31.63 -6.94
N LEU A 177 2.89 31.11 -8.17
CA LEU A 177 2.01 30.00 -8.56
C LEU A 177 2.26 28.75 -7.72
N PHE A 178 3.52 28.42 -7.45
CA PHE A 178 3.91 27.27 -6.63
C PHE A 178 3.42 27.42 -5.18
N ALA A 179 3.61 28.60 -4.59
CA ALA A 179 3.15 28.91 -3.24
C ALA A 179 1.62 28.86 -3.14
N LYS A 180 0.91 29.44 -4.11
CA LYS A 180 -0.55 29.41 -4.16
C LYS A 180 -1.10 27.99 -4.30
N SER A 181 -0.44 27.14 -5.09
CA SER A 181 -0.78 25.72 -5.22
C SER A 181 -0.62 24.98 -3.89
N ALA A 182 0.51 25.21 -3.20
CA ALA A 182 0.76 24.61 -1.88
C ALA A 182 -0.26 25.07 -0.83
N GLN A 183 -0.59 26.36 -0.82
CA GLN A 183 -1.58 26.95 0.08
C GLN A 183 -2.97 26.35 -0.13
N ASN A 184 -3.41 26.24 -1.39
CA ASN A 184 -4.70 25.62 -1.72
C ASN A 184 -4.75 24.13 -1.29
N ALA A 185 -3.67 23.38 -1.49
CA ALA A 185 -3.58 22.00 -1.03
C ALA A 185 -3.64 21.90 0.50
N TYR A 186 -2.99 22.83 1.22
CA TYR A 186 -3.03 22.90 2.67
C TYR A 186 -4.45 23.21 3.20
N GLU A 187 -5.10 24.24 2.65
CA GLU A 187 -6.47 24.62 3.01
C GLU A 187 -7.43 23.45 2.82
N GLN A 188 -7.37 22.76 1.69
CA GLN A 188 -8.21 21.58 1.45
C GLN A 188 -7.97 20.46 2.47
N PHE A 189 -6.71 20.21 2.86
CA PHE A 189 -6.40 19.18 3.86
C PHE A 189 -6.94 19.60 5.23
N ARG A 190 -6.61 20.82 5.68
CA ARG A 190 -7.08 21.36 6.96
C ARG A 190 -8.60 21.37 7.05
N ASP A 191 -9.29 21.84 6.01
CA ASP A 191 -10.74 21.99 6.03
C ASP A 191 -11.44 20.63 6.03
N LYS A 192 -10.92 19.64 5.28
CA LYS A 192 -11.41 18.25 5.37
C LYS A 192 -11.15 17.64 6.74
N ALA A 193 -10.00 17.91 7.35
CA ALA A 193 -9.71 17.45 8.71
C ALA A 193 -10.69 18.09 9.71
N ALA A 194 -10.90 19.41 9.63
CA ALA A 194 -11.84 20.14 10.47
C ALA A 194 -13.27 19.56 10.35
N PHE A 195 -13.73 19.36 9.11
CA PHE A 195 -15.01 18.73 8.81
C PHE A 195 -15.13 17.31 9.39
N SER A 196 -14.15 16.45 9.13
CA SER A 196 -14.14 15.07 9.62
C SER A 196 -14.12 14.97 11.15
N ARG A 197 -13.47 15.92 11.82
CA ARG A 197 -13.38 15.96 13.29
C ARG A 197 -14.49 16.80 13.94
N SER A 198 -15.44 17.31 13.14
CA SER A 198 -16.54 18.17 13.59
C SER A 198 -16.05 19.35 14.45
N MET A 199 -14.95 19.97 14.05
CA MET A 199 -14.37 21.12 14.75
C MET A 199 -14.25 22.34 13.82
N PRO A 200 -14.32 23.58 14.36
CA PRO A 200 -14.09 24.78 13.57
C PRO A 200 -12.72 24.79 12.90
N VAL A 201 -12.63 25.39 11.71
CA VAL A 201 -11.37 25.51 10.95
C VAL A 201 -10.28 26.19 11.78
N ASP A 202 -10.59 27.25 12.52
CA ASP A 202 -9.63 27.96 13.37
C ASP A 202 -9.05 27.05 14.47
N LYS A 203 -9.86 26.14 15.02
CA LYS A 203 -9.39 25.15 16.00
C LYS A 203 -8.53 24.07 15.36
N MET A 204 -8.86 23.68 14.13
CA MET A 204 -8.01 22.76 13.36
C MET A 204 -6.67 23.41 13.02
N GLU A 205 -6.64 24.69 12.67
CA GLU A 205 -5.42 25.46 12.40
C GLU A 205 -4.44 25.41 13.59
N GLU A 206 -4.94 25.57 14.83
CA GLU A 206 -4.13 25.51 16.05
C GLU A 206 -3.39 24.16 16.23
N VAL A 207 -3.92 23.06 15.69
CA VAL A 207 -3.35 21.71 15.82
C VAL A 207 -2.75 21.18 14.51
N ALA A 208 -2.89 21.92 13.40
CA ALA A 208 -2.35 21.62 12.09
C ALA A 208 -0.94 22.22 11.91
N GLN A 209 -0.69 22.90 10.78
CA GLN A 209 0.58 23.56 10.44
C GLN A 209 1.78 22.59 10.38
N GLY A 210 1.53 21.36 9.94
CA GLY A 210 2.55 20.32 9.82
C GLY A 210 3.05 19.76 11.17
N ARG A 211 2.41 20.09 12.30
CA ARG A 211 2.81 19.56 13.62
C ARG A 211 2.51 18.07 13.72
N VAL A 212 3.49 17.32 14.22
CA VAL A 212 3.36 15.90 14.54
C VAL A 212 2.92 15.77 15.99
N TRP A 213 2.00 14.84 16.26
CA TRP A 213 1.48 14.55 17.59
C TRP A 213 1.67 13.07 17.91
N THR A 214 1.91 12.77 19.19
CA THR A 214 1.74 11.39 19.68
C THR A 214 0.25 11.03 19.66
N GLY A 215 -0.09 9.74 19.66
CA GLY A 215 -1.48 9.30 19.69
C GLY A 215 -2.21 9.80 20.92
N GLN A 216 -1.51 9.84 22.07
CA GLN A 216 -2.03 10.43 23.31
C GLN A 216 -2.35 11.92 23.16
N ASP A 217 -1.42 12.71 22.62
CA ASP A 217 -1.65 14.15 22.38
C ASP A 217 -2.75 14.37 21.35
N ALA A 218 -2.76 13.57 20.28
CA ALA A 218 -3.76 13.64 19.23
C ALA A 218 -5.17 13.37 19.76
N ALA A 219 -5.34 12.41 20.67
CA ALA A 219 -6.61 12.17 21.34
C ALA A 219 -7.05 13.38 22.20
N SER A 220 -6.14 13.97 22.99
CA SER A 220 -6.45 15.16 23.80
C SER A 220 -6.85 16.38 22.95
N ARG A 221 -6.41 16.41 21.69
CA ARG A 221 -6.68 17.47 20.70
C ARG A 221 -7.87 17.17 19.78
N GLY A 222 -8.54 16.05 19.98
CA GLY A 222 -9.68 15.64 19.16
C GLY A 222 -9.30 15.18 17.75
N LEU A 223 -8.03 14.88 17.47
CA LEU A 223 -7.57 14.32 16.18
C LEU A 223 -7.80 12.80 16.07
N VAL A 224 -7.97 12.11 17.20
CA VAL A 224 -8.20 10.66 17.34
C VAL A 224 -9.38 10.43 18.29
N ASP A 225 -10.18 9.39 18.06
CA ASP A 225 -11.38 9.09 18.85
C ASP A 225 -11.11 8.20 20.07
N ALA A 226 -10.14 7.28 19.96
CA ALA A 226 -9.81 6.37 21.04
C ALA A 226 -8.33 5.98 21.05
N ILE A 227 -7.81 5.81 22.26
CA ILE A 227 -6.51 5.18 22.49
C ILE A 227 -6.67 3.66 22.51
N GLY A 228 -5.77 2.98 21.79
CA GLY A 228 -5.58 1.54 21.82
C GLY A 228 -5.09 0.98 20.49
N GLY A 229 -4.97 -0.33 20.43
CA GLY A 229 -4.46 -1.03 19.26
C GLY A 229 -5.52 -1.57 18.31
N PHE A 230 -5.07 -2.50 17.49
CA PHE A 230 -5.90 -3.20 16.52
C PHE A 230 -7.13 -3.90 17.17
N SER A 231 -6.95 -4.51 18.34
CA SER A 231 -8.07 -5.14 19.08
C SER A 231 -9.18 -4.14 19.45
N ARG A 232 -8.80 -2.89 19.78
CA ARG A 232 -9.77 -1.82 20.06
C ARG A 232 -10.50 -1.40 18.79
N ALA A 233 -9.80 -1.31 17.67
CA ALA A 233 -10.42 -1.04 16.37
C ALA A 233 -11.44 -2.14 15.97
N VAL A 234 -11.12 -3.42 16.23
CA VAL A 234 -12.06 -4.53 16.01
C VAL A 234 -13.29 -4.41 16.91
N ALA A 235 -13.11 -4.08 18.20
CA ALA A 235 -14.23 -3.89 19.12
C ALA A 235 -15.19 -2.76 18.66
N ILE A 236 -14.63 -1.62 18.21
CA ILE A 236 -15.43 -0.49 17.69
C ILE A 236 -16.09 -0.87 16.36
N ALA A 237 -15.40 -1.61 15.47
CA ALA A 237 -15.99 -2.10 14.23
C ALA A 237 -17.20 -3.00 14.49
N LYS A 238 -17.07 -3.94 15.45
CA LYS A 238 -18.18 -4.79 15.89
C LYS A 238 -19.34 -3.98 16.46
N GLN A 239 -19.04 -3.00 17.31
CA GLN A 239 -20.05 -2.12 17.91
C GLN A 239 -20.84 -1.37 16.82
N LYS A 240 -20.15 -0.69 15.90
CA LYS A 240 -20.80 0.06 14.82
C LYS A 240 -21.54 -0.84 13.81
N ALA A 241 -21.13 -2.09 13.67
CA ALA A 241 -21.79 -3.08 12.82
C ALA A 241 -22.91 -3.85 13.53
N ASN A 242 -23.27 -3.50 14.76
CA ASN A 242 -24.27 -4.20 15.59
C ASN A 242 -23.96 -5.70 15.79
N ILE A 243 -22.67 -6.05 15.88
CA ILE A 243 -22.20 -7.40 16.19
C ILE A 243 -21.92 -7.50 17.69
N PRO A 244 -22.50 -8.48 18.43
CA PRO A 244 -22.21 -8.67 19.85
C PRO A 244 -20.72 -8.80 20.17
N GLN A 245 -20.26 -8.20 21.27
CA GLN A 245 -18.82 -8.12 21.60
C GLN A 245 -18.19 -9.46 21.95
N ASP A 246 -18.97 -10.42 22.42
CA ASP A 246 -18.60 -11.81 22.68
C ASP A 246 -18.61 -12.70 21.40
N ARG A 247 -19.36 -12.30 20.37
CA ARG A 247 -19.45 -13.05 19.11
C ARG A 247 -18.12 -13.05 18.35
N GLN A 248 -17.67 -14.21 17.92
CA GLN A 248 -16.49 -14.33 17.06
C GLN A 248 -16.77 -13.76 15.67
N VAL A 249 -15.80 -13.07 15.09
CA VAL A 249 -15.84 -12.54 13.73
C VAL A 249 -14.64 -13.08 12.95
N MET A 250 -14.82 -13.26 11.64
CA MET A 250 -13.70 -13.60 10.76
C MET A 250 -13.06 -12.33 10.22
N LEU A 251 -11.77 -12.16 10.48
CA LEU A 251 -10.98 -11.06 9.99
C LEU A 251 -10.37 -11.44 8.64
N VAL A 252 -10.76 -10.75 7.58
CA VAL A 252 -10.29 -11.05 6.21
C VAL A 252 -9.41 -9.93 5.72
N GLU A 253 -8.13 -10.22 5.58
CA GLU A 253 -7.19 -9.27 5.02
C GLU A 253 -7.30 -9.21 3.50
N LEU A 254 -7.58 -8.03 2.95
CA LEU A 254 -7.56 -7.77 1.51
C LEU A 254 -6.12 -7.52 1.05
N SER A 255 -5.24 -8.47 1.38
CA SER A 255 -3.83 -8.43 1.04
C SER A 255 -3.54 -9.27 -0.19
N ARG A 256 -3.14 -8.54 -1.23
CA ARG A 256 -2.66 -8.93 -2.55
C ARG A 256 -3.78 -9.33 -3.55
N PRO A 257 -3.64 -8.97 -4.84
CA PRO A 257 -4.17 -9.82 -5.89
C PRO A 257 -3.74 -11.25 -5.55
N SER A 258 -4.65 -12.22 -5.59
CA SER A 258 -4.26 -13.62 -5.58
C SER A 258 -3.11 -13.76 -6.58
N PRO A 259 -1.91 -14.24 -6.19
CA PRO A 259 -0.85 -14.42 -7.16
C PRO A 259 -1.43 -15.29 -8.27
N THR A 260 -1.36 -14.80 -9.49
CA THR A 260 -1.88 -15.58 -10.62
C THR A 260 -1.01 -16.84 -10.73
N LEU A 261 -1.58 -17.96 -11.20
CA LEU A 261 -0.80 -19.20 -11.41
C LEU A 261 0.55 -18.96 -12.13
N PRO A 262 0.65 -18.05 -13.13
CA PRO A 262 1.91 -17.66 -13.74
C PRO A 262 2.92 -17.01 -12.77
N GLU A 263 2.48 -16.16 -11.84
CA GLU A 263 3.37 -15.55 -10.84
C GLU A 263 3.92 -16.60 -9.86
N ILE A 264 3.10 -17.57 -9.46
CA ILE A 264 3.53 -18.70 -8.62
C ILE A 264 4.56 -19.56 -9.37
N LEU A 265 4.29 -19.92 -10.63
CA LEU A 265 5.20 -20.71 -11.47
C LEU A 265 6.50 -19.95 -11.76
N SER A 266 6.44 -18.64 -11.96
CA SER A 266 7.64 -17.81 -12.17
C SER A 266 8.49 -17.63 -10.91
N GLY A 267 7.86 -17.60 -9.72
CA GLY A 267 8.56 -17.53 -8.44
C GLY A 267 9.37 -18.80 -8.14
N ILE A 268 8.85 -19.97 -8.54
CA ILE A 268 9.53 -21.27 -8.43
C ILE A 268 10.81 -21.31 -9.29
N GLY A 269 10.86 -20.53 -10.38
CA GLY A 269 12.03 -20.46 -11.28
C GLY A 269 13.23 -19.65 -10.75
N SER A 270 13.10 -18.92 -9.64
CA SER A 270 14.12 -17.98 -9.15
C SER A 270 14.86 -18.40 -7.88
N SER A 271 14.49 -19.52 -7.26
CA SER A 271 15.17 -20.08 -6.09
C SER A 271 15.78 -21.44 -6.42
N VAL A 272 16.99 -21.44 -6.96
CA VAL A 272 17.75 -22.64 -7.40
C VAL A 272 18.10 -23.61 -6.24
N VAL A 273 17.78 -23.29 -4.98
CA VAL A 273 18.20 -24.12 -3.82
C VAL A 273 17.07 -24.96 -3.20
N GLY A 274 15.84 -24.91 -3.74
CA GLY A 274 14.68 -25.62 -3.16
C GLY A 274 13.98 -26.65 -4.05
N ALA A 275 14.23 -26.65 -5.37
CA ALA A 275 13.39 -27.35 -6.34
C ALA A 275 13.45 -28.90 -6.24
N GLU A 276 14.54 -29.47 -5.73
CA GLU A 276 14.69 -30.93 -5.69
C GLU A 276 13.88 -31.60 -4.58
N ARG A 277 13.55 -30.90 -3.48
CA ARG A 277 12.73 -31.47 -2.39
C ARG A 277 11.24 -31.41 -2.70
N THR A 278 10.78 -30.29 -3.23
CA THR A 278 9.35 -30.09 -3.55
C THR A 278 8.90 -30.92 -4.73
N LEU A 279 9.76 -31.14 -5.74
CA LEU A 279 9.42 -32.01 -6.87
C LEU A 279 9.31 -33.48 -6.46
N LYS A 280 10.13 -33.93 -5.49
CA LYS A 280 10.13 -35.31 -5.00
C LYS A 280 8.91 -35.61 -4.11
N GLU A 281 8.46 -34.63 -3.33
CA GLU A 281 7.22 -34.71 -2.55
C GLU A 281 5.98 -34.68 -3.45
N LEU A 282 5.96 -33.83 -4.49
CA LEU A 282 4.87 -33.79 -5.48
C LEU A 282 4.74 -35.06 -6.32
N LEU A 283 5.87 -35.67 -6.71
CA LEU A 283 5.88 -36.93 -7.46
C LEU A 283 5.47 -38.15 -6.60
N GLN A 284 5.67 -38.09 -5.29
CA GLN A 284 5.19 -39.11 -4.36
C GLN A 284 3.68 -39.02 -4.12
N ASP A 285 3.11 -37.81 -4.08
CA ASP A 285 1.66 -37.61 -3.95
C ASP A 285 0.89 -37.93 -5.25
N LEU A 286 1.50 -37.72 -6.42
CA LEU A 286 0.92 -38.09 -7.72
C LEU A 286 0.95 -39.62 -8.00
N ALA A 287 1.75 -40.38 -7.26
CA ALA A 287 1.88 -41.83 -7.42
C ALA A 287 0.80 -42.65 -6.67
N PHE A 288 -0.08 -42.01 -5.88
CA PHE A 288 -1.15 -42.66 -5.11
C PHE A 288 -2.57 -42.37 -5.64
N SER A 289 -2.72 -42.23 -6.95
CA SER A 289 -4.02 -42.21 -7.61
C SER A 289 -4.15 -43.46 -8.50
N GLU A 290 -4.93 -44.44 -8.04
CA GLU A 290 -5.31 -45.60 -8.83
C GLU A 290 -5.92 -45.19 -10.18
N GLY A 291 -5.43 -45.85 -11.24
CA GLY A 291 -6.25 -46.23 -12.39
C GLY A 291 -6.55 -45.17 -13.43
N VAL A 292 -5.56 -44.82 -14.28
CA VAL A 292 -5.82 -44.67 -15.74
C VAL A 292 -4.58 -45.15 -16.49
N GLN A 293 -4.72 -46.28 -17.17
CA GLN A 293 -3.74 -46.83 -18.10
C GLN A 293 -3.95 -46.16 -19.46
N ALA A 294 -3.07 -45.25 -19.86
CA ALA A 294 -3.02 -44.72 -21.22
C ALA A 294 -1.66 -45.08 -21.83
N ARG A 295 -1.71 -45.85 -22.92
CA ARG A 295 -0.57 -46.31 -23.72
C ARG A 295 0.16 -45.13 -24.35
N MET A 296 1.49 -45.22 -24.39
CA MET A 296 2.35 -44.22 -25.03
C MET A 296 3.26 -44.96 -26.02
N ASP A 297 2.80 -45.08 -27.27
CA ASP A 297 3.64 -45.40 -28.43
C ASP A 297 3.75 -44.15 -29.30
N GLY A 298 4.97 -43.69 -29.53
CA GLY A 298 5.34 -42.75 -30.58
C GLY A 298 5.21 -41.26 -30.25
N ILE A 299 6.32 -40.62 -29.91
CA ILE A 299 7.09 -39.75 -30.83
C ILE A 299 8.37 -39.31 -30.12
N LEU A 300 9.47 -39.66 -30.76
CA LEU A 300 10.84 -39.49 -30.36
C LEU A 300 11.29 -38.03 -30.58
N PHE A 301 12.12 -37.55 -29.66
CA PHE A 301 12.96 -36.36 -29.77
C PHE A 301 13.64 -36.25 -31.15
N GLN A 302 13.41 -35.14 -31.86
CA GLN A 302 14.39 -34.54 -32.77
C GLN A 302 13.94 -33.13 -33.16
N GLY A 303 14.86 -32.15 -33.04
CA GLY A 303 14.71 -30.83 -33.66
C GLY A 303 14.87 -29.64 -32.70
N LEU A 304 16.06 -29.46 -32.12
CA LEU A 304 16.53 -28.14 -31.68
C LEU A 304 18.04 -28.02 -31.99
N GLU A 305 18.36 -28.01 -33.28
CA GLU A 305 19.50 -27.27 -33.80
C GLU A 305 18.95 -26.23 -34.78
N GLU A 306 19.55 -25.03 -34.74
CA GLU A 306 19.34 -23.86 -35.61
C GLU A 306 18.19 -22.90 -35.27
N ALA A 307 18.50 -21.89 -34.43
CA ALA A 307 18.25 -20.49 -34.77
C ALA A 307 19.17 -19.57 -33.92
N SER A 308 19.97 -18.76 -34.60
CA SER A 308 20.98 -17.85 -34.04
C SER A 308 20.58 -16.39 -34.21
N TYR A 309 21.20 -15.52 -33.37
CA TYR A 309 21.32 -14.05 -33.42
C TYR A 309 20.13 -13.22 -32.89
N ASP A 310 20.26 -12.13 -32.13
CA ASP A 310 21.39 -11.26 -31.75
C ASP A 310 20.99 -10.46 -30.49
N ASN A 311 21.77 -10.49 -29.40
CA ASN A 311 21.57 -9.55 -28.29
C ASN A 311 22.93 -9.15 -27.67
N PRO A 312 23.40 -7.91 -27.89
CA PRO A 312 24.72 -7.46 -27.45
C PRO A 312 24.90 -7.42 -25.92
N ILE A 313 23.81 -7.49 -25.15
CA ILE A 313 23.85 -7.54 -23.68
C ILE A 313 24.22 -8.96 -23.20
N LEU A 314 23.80 -10.00 -23.92
CA LEU A 314 24.07 -11.39 -23.58
C LEU A 314 25.55 -11.76 -23.83
N THR A 315 26.19 -11.15 -24.82
CA THR A 315 27.63 -11.31 -25.07
C THR A 315 28.48 -10.66 -23.97
N LEU A 316 28.10 -9.45 -23.52
CA LEU A 316 28.83 -8.75 -22.44
C LEU A 316 28.78 -9.50 -21.09
N ILE A 317 27.63 -10.13 -20.80
CA ILE A 317 27.44 -10.93 -19.58
C ILE A 317 28.26 -12.23 -19.65
N LYS A 318 28.38 -12.82 -20.84
CA LYS A 318 29.14 -14.06 -21.05
C LYS A 318 30.65 -13.85 -20.90
N ASP A 319 31.17 -12.72 -21.38
CA ASP A 319 32.60 -12.39 -21.25
C ASP A 319 32.99 -12.05 -19.80
N TYR A 320 32.09 -11.42 -19.04
CA TYR A 320 32.32 -11.12 -17.62
C TYR A 320 32.29 -12.38 -16.74
N LEU A 321 31.44 -13.36 -17.07
CA LEU A 321 31.35 -14.63 -16.34
C LEU A 321 32.44 -15.65 -16.71
N GLY A 322 33.13 -15.48 -17.83
CA GLY A 322 34.26 -16.33 -18.24
C GLY A 322 35.63 -15.91 -17.69
N SER A 323 35.71 -14.79 -16.95
CA SER A 323 36.96 -14.25 -16.39
C SER A 323 37.05 -14.30 -14.86
N LEU A 324 36.12 -15.02 -14.21
CA LEU A 324 36.16 -15.45 -12.81
C LEU A 324 36.35 -16.97 -12.75
#